data_AF-A0A1M5XWS8-F1
#
_entry.id   AF-A0A1M5XWS8-F1
#
_cell.length_a   1.000
_cell.length_b   1.000
_cell.length_c   1.000
_cell.angle_alpha   90.00
_cell.angle_beta   90.00
_cell.angle_gamma   90.00
#
_symmetry.space_group_name_H-M   'P 1'
#
loop_
_entity.id
_entity.type
_entity.pdbx_description
1 polymer ?
#
loop_
_entity_poly.entity_id
_entity_poly.type
_entity_poly.pdbx_seq_one_letter_code
_entity_poly.pdbx_strand_id
1 'polypeptide(L)'
;MKATKLFALALVAVIGLNSCSSDDDNTPEEINEEEVITTITVTLAPQTGETVTLTSRDLDGDGPDAPVISISGALQAGMLYNGSVLLENETETPAEVINEEIQEEADEHQFFFQASSDLNADFTYTDSENTYLNNGVSNPVGLTFNLQAGTASSGTFTITLRHEPSKDAEGVSEGDITNAAGETDVQESFDVVIE
;
A
#
# COMPACT_ATOMS: atom_id res chain seq x y z
N MET A 1 -46.94 -69.09 28.45
CA MET A 1 -45.81 -69.51 29.29
C MET A 1 -44.74 -70.15 28.42
N LYS A 2 -43.56 -69.54 28.33
CA LYS A 2 -42.23 -70.17 28.34
C LYS A 2 -41.19 -69.08 28.05
N ALA A 3 -40.43 -68.77 29.10
CA ALA A 3 -39.30 -67.86 29.07
C ALA A 3 -38.06 -68.56 28.51
N THR A 4 -37.18 -67.78 27.86
CA THR A 4 -35.71 -67.94 27.79
C THR A 4 -35.18 -66.99 26.70
N LYS A 5 -34.03 -66.33 26.76
CA LYS A 5 -32.97 -66.03 27.73
C LYS A 5 -32.10 -64.96 27.00
N LEU A 6 -31.50 -64.03 27.74
CA LEU A 6 -30.50 -63.09 27.22
C LEU A 6 -29.38 -63.81 26.46
N PHE A 7 -28.94 -63.23 25.36
CA PHE A 7 -27.54 -63.29 24.94
C PHE A 7 -27.12 -61.93 24.39
N ALA A 8 -26.19 -61.29 25.09
CA ALA A 8 -25.50 -60.10 24.65
C ALA A 8 -24.65 -60.42 23.42
N LEU A 9 -24.74 -59.62 22.37
CA LEU A 9 -23.76 -59.59 21.29
C LEU A 9 -23.46 -58.13 20.96
N ALA A 10 -22.49 -57.58 21.68
CA ALA A 10 -21.79 -56.38 21.26
C ALA A 10 -20.80 -56.79 20.17
N LEU A 11 -20.99 -56.29 18.94
CA LEU A 11 -20.01 -56.42 17.86
C LEU A 11 -19.84 -55.07 17.17
N VAL A 12 -18.83 -54.34 17.66
CA VAL A 12 -17.81 -53.55 16.94
C VAL A 12 -18.20 -52.96 15.58
N ALA A 13 -18.20 -51.63 15.52
CA ALA A 13 -17.69 -50.87 14.39
C ALA A 13 -16.63 -49.89 14.92
N VAL A 14 -15.35 -50.27 14.85
CA VAL A 14 -14.24 -49.32 14.95
C VAL A 14 -14.27 -48.54 13.64
N ILE A 15 -14.83 -47.33 13.67
CA ILE A 15 -14.65 -46.39 12.57
C ILE A 15 -13.19 -45.98 12.65
N GLY A 16 -12.40 -46.42 11.67
CA GLY A 16 -11.01 -46.00 11.52
C GLY A 16 -10.99 -44.50 11.28
N LEU A 17 -10.45 -43.75 12.24
CA LEU A 17 -9.85 -42.47 11.94
C LEU A 17 -8.60 -42.77 11.12
N ASN A 18 -8.77 -42.77 9.80
CA ASN A 18 -7.65 -42.65 8.88
C ASN A 18 -6.99 -41.31 9.20
N SER A 19 -5.92 -41.35 9.99
CA SER A 19 -4.92 -40.29 9.99
C SER A 19 -4.33 -40.30 8.58
N CYS A 20 -4.87 -39.46 7.69
CA CYS A 20 -4.16 -39.11 6.46
C CYS A 20 -2.87 -38.40 6.90
N SER A 21 -1.79 -39.14 6.74
CA SER A 21 -0.45 -38.62 6.56
C SER A 21 -0.42 -37.60 5.43
N SER A 22 0.28 -36.48 5.66
CA SER A 22 1.09 -35.71 4.72
C SER A 22 0.50 -35.32 3.35
N ASP A 23 0.60 -34.03 3.03
CA ASP A 23 0.15 -33.31 1.81
C ASP A 23 -1.30 -32.81 1.78
N ASP A 24 -1.64 -31.93 2.72
CA ASP A 24 -2.75 -30.97 2.51
C ASP A 24 -2.16 -29.62 2.09
N ASP A 25 -1.78 -29.55 0.81
CA ASP A 25 -1.63 -28.32 0.02
C ASP A 25 -3.04 -27.80 -0.38
N ASN A 26 -3.96 -27.83 0.59
CA ASN A 26 -5.39 -27.50 0.43
C ASN A 26 -5.76 -26.23 1.22
N THR A 27 -4.78 -25.39 1.54
CA THR A 27 -5.05 -23.99 1.88
C THR A 27 -5.68 -23.37 0.63
N PRO A 28 -6.93 -22.87 0.68
CA PRO A 28 -7.42 -22.03 -0.40
C PRO A 28 -6.38 -20.94 -0.64
N GLU A 29 -5.98 -20.71 -1.90
CA GLU A 29 -5.24 -19.50 -2.23
C GLU A 29 -6.08 -18.32 -1.74
N GLU A 30 -5.45 -17.42 -0.98
CA GLU A 30 -6.09 -16.15 -0.59
C GLU A 30 -6.50 -15.47 -1.90
N ILE A 31 -7.77 -15.08 -2.01
CA ILE A 31 -8.20 -14.26 -3.13
C ILE A 31 -7.70 -12.87 -2.79
N ASN A 32 -6.66 -12.41 -3.47
CA ASN A 32 -6.22 -11.03 -3.36
C ASN A 32 -7.33 -10.14 -3.96
N GLU A 33 -8.01 -9.37 -3.11
CA GLU A 33 -9.06 -8.46 -3.52
C GLU A 33 -8.41 -7.13 -3.91
N GLU A 34 -8.76 -6.60 -5.09
CA GLU A 34 -8.25 -5.30 -5.55
C GLU A 34 -8.52 -4.18 -4.53
N GLU A 35 -7.50 -3.40 -4.20
CA GLU A 35 -7.61 -2.33 -3.21
C GLU A 35 -8.46 -1.17 -3.73
N VAL A 36 -9.59 -0.92 -3.08
CA VAL A 36 -10.43 0.25 -3.38
C VAL A 36 -9.89 1.48 -2.68
N ILE A 37 -9.07 2.28 -3.36
CA ILE A 37 -8.50 3.50 -2.80
C ILE A 37 -9.30 4.73 -3.23
N THR A 38 -9.90 5.42 -2.27
CA THR A 38 -10.65 6.67 -2.53
C THR A 38 -9.93 7.93 -2.10
N THR A 39 -9.03 7.82 -1.13
CA THR A 39 -8.38 8.98 -0.53
C THR A 39 -6.92 8.68 -0.32
N ILE A 40 -6.07 9.61 -0.78
CA ILE A 40 -4.66 9.65 -0.46
C ILE A 40 -4.37 10.92 0.35
N THR A 41 -3.74 10.75 1.50
CA THR A 41 -3.21 11.84 2.30
C THR A 41 -1.70 11.70 2.47
N VAL A 42 -0.96 12.67 1.93
CA VAL A 42 0.49 12.78 2.10
C VAL A 42 0.78 13.81 3.17
N THR A 43 1.48 13.38 4.22
CA THR A 43 1.91 14.24 5.32
C THR A 43 3.41 14.50 5.20
N LEU A 44 3.79 15.77 5.11
CA LEU A 44 5.17 16.24 5.01
C LEU A 44 5.52 16.96 6.32
N ALA A 45 6.22 16.27 7.22
CA ALA A 45 6.64 16.80 8.51
C ALA A 45 8.09 17.34 8.44
N PRO A 46 8.31 18.66 8.51
CA PRO A 46 9.66 19.22 8.46
C PRO A 46 10.41 18.98 9.77
N GLN A 47 11.74 19.05 9.72
CA GLN A 47 12.55 19.07 10.96
C GLN A 47 12.20 20.27 11.87
N THR A 48 11.82 21.39 11.28
CA THR A 48 11.34 22.59 11.97
C THR A 48 10.28 23.29 11.13
N GLY A 49 9.24 23.83 11.75
CA GLY A 49 8.16 24.53 11.06
C GLY A 49 6.83 23.78 11.16
N GLU A 50 5.91 24.09 10.26
CA GLU A 50 4.58 23.49 10.21
C GLU A 50 4.55 22.30 9.24
N THR A 51 3.78 21.27 9.61
CA THR A 51 3.50 20.12 8.75
C THR A 51 2.62 20.55 7.58
N VAL A 52 2.98 20.10 6.36
CA VAL A 52 2.18 20.30 5.16
C VAL A 52 1.46 19.00 4.84
N THR A 53 0.18 19.07 4.50
CA THR A 53 -0.65 17.92 4.11
C THR A 53 -1.20 18.14 2.71
N LEU A 54 -1.06 17.13 1.86
CA LEU A 54 -1.62 17.05 0.52
C LEU A 54 -2.66 15.96 0.54
N THR A 55 -3.90 16.25 0.16
CA THR A 55 -4.98 15.27 0.13
C THR A 55 -5.65 15.28 -1.23
N SER A 56 -5.79 14.11 -1.84
CA SER A 56 -6.75 13.86 -2.93
C SER A 56 -7.85 12.95 -2.40
N ARG A 57 -9.09 13.24 -2.78
CA ARG A 57 -10.28 12.48 -2.37
C ARG A 57 -11.24 12.34 -3.53
N ASP A 58 -11.54 11.10 -3.88
CA ASP A 58 -12.41 10.70 -4.98
C ASP A 58 -13.30 9.53 -4.52
N LEU A 59 -14.61 9.75 -4.43
CA LEU A 59 -15.54 8.73 -3.92
C LEU A 59 -16.23 7.92 -5.02
N ASP A 60 -16.05 8.31 -6.28
CA ASP A 60 -16.63 7.64 -7.43
C ASP A 60 -15.56 7.08 -8.39
N GLY A 61 -14.28 7.31 -8.12
CA GLY A 61 -13.15 6.75 -8.86
C GLY A 61 -13.19 7.16 -10.33
N ASP A 62 -13.36 6.19 -11.23
CA ASP A 62 -13.59 6.45 -12.67
C ASP A 62 -14.96 7.10 -13.02
N GLY A 63 -15.67 7.57 -12.01
CA GLY A 63 -16.91 8.32 -12.13
C GLY A 63 -16.73 9.71 -12.78
N PRO A 64 -17.85 10.44 -12.95
CA PRO A 64 -17.82 11.74 -13.59
C PRO A 64 -17.21 12.86 -12.73
N ASP A 65 -17.13 12.70 -11.41
CA ASP A 65 -16.60 13.72 -10.53
C ASP A 65 -15.07 13.60 -10.47
N ALA A 66 -14.37 14.73 -10.54
CA ALA A 66 -12.91 14.74 -10.43
C ALA A 66 -12.50 14.72 -8.94
N PRO A 67 -11.29 14.22 -8.62
CA PRO A 67 -10.79 14.23 -7.26
C PRO A 67 -10.76 15.63 -6.65
N VAL A 68 -11.13 15.73 -5.38
CA VAL A 68 -11.06 16.97 -4.60
C VAL A 68 -9.67 17.10 -3.99
N ILE A 69 -8.86 17.99 -4.57
CA ILE A 69 -7.49 18.26 -4.10
C ILE A 69 -7.48 19.35 -3.01
N SER A 70 -6.73 19.10 -1.93
CA SER A 70 -6.47 20.04 -0.84
C SER A 70 -4.99 20.05 -0.48
N ILE A 71 -4.42 21.26 -0.33
CA ILE A 71 -3.01 21.48 0.06
C ILE A 71 -3.01 22.48 1.20
N SER A 72 -2.44 22.11 2.35
CA SER A 72 -2.53 22.95 3.56
C SER A 72 -1.60 24.17 3.54
N GLY A 73 -0.53 24.16 2.74
CA GLY A 73 0.41 25.27 2.65
C GLY A 73 1.59 25.01 1.71
N ALA A 74 2.48 25.99 1.60
CA ALA A 74 3.72 25.89 0.85
C ALA A 74 4.81 25.14 1.65
N LEU A 75 5.76 24.55 0.92
CA LEU A 75 6.98 23.98 1.49
C LEU A 75 8.03 25.08 1.70
N GLN A 76 8.86 24.94 2.72
CA GLN A 76 9.94 25.86 3.01
C GLN A 76 11.19 25.49 2.20
N ALA A 77 11.81 26.47 1.54
CA ALA A 77 13.03 26.29 0.78
C ALA A 77 14.19 25.77 1.67
N GLY A 78 14.93 24.80 1.14
CA GLY A 78 16.05 24.14 1.81
C GLY A 78 15.66 23.18 2.94
N MET A 79 14.36 22.94 3.16
CA MET A 79 13.88 22.09 4.26
C MET A 79 13.82 20.62 3.85
N LEU A 80 14.19 19.74 4.78
CA LEU A 80 13.96 18.30 4.68
C LEU A 80 12.65 17.94 5.40
N TYR A 81 11.77 17.27 4.68
CA TYR A 81 10.50 16.76 5.18
C TYR A 81 10.53 15.24 5.28
N ASN A 82 10.08 14.71 6.42
CA ASN A 82 9.72 13.30 6.55
C ASN A 82 8.29 13.15 6.01
N GLY A 83 8.16 12.42 4.90
CA GLY A 83 6.92 12.13 4.21
C GLY A 83 6.31 10.80 4.65
N SER A 84 4.99 10.76 4.76
CA SER A 84 4.21 9.52 4.90
C SER A 84 2.94 9.57 4.06
N VAL A 85 2.53 8.43 3.52
CA VAL A 85 1.30 8.26 2.73
C VAL A 85 0.28 7.48 3.55
N LEU A 86 -0.95 7.99 3.65
CA LEU A 86 -2.13 7.30 4.16
C LEU A 86 -3.11 7.10 2.99
N LEU A 87 -3.61 5.88 2.85
CA LEU A 87 -4.61 5.47 1.89
C LEU A 87 -5.87 5.02 2.62
N GLU A 88 -7.03 5.47 2.15
CA GLU A 88 -8.31 5.13 2.75
C GLU A 88 -9.38 4.77 1.70
N ASN A 89 -10.22 3.81 2.04
CA ASN A 89 -11.50 3.55 1.39
C ASN A 89 -12.63 4.20 2.22
N GLU A 90 -13.09 5.37 1.80
CA GLU A 90 -14.16 6.13 2.43
C GLU A 90 -15.55 5.75 1.90
N THR A 91 -15.67 4.72 1.04
CA THR A 91 -16.97 4.12 0.71
C THR A 91 -17.47 3.17 1.80
N GLU A 92 -16.54 2.66 2.61
CA GLU A 92 -16.76 1.82 3.79
C GLU A 92 -17.26 2.65 5.00
N THR A 93 -17.77 2.00 6.04
CA THR A 93 -18.12 2.67 7.31
C THR A 93 -17.84 1.78 8.52
N PRO A 94 -16.80 2.06 9.34
CA PRO A 94 -15.86 3.18 9.21
C PRO A 94 -15.01 3.10 7.93
N ALA A 95 -14.40 4.22 7.51
CA ALA A 95 -13.43 4.19 6.41
C ALA A 95 -12.31 3.18 6.73
N GLU A 96 -11.98 2.37 5.75
CA GLU A 96 -10.94 1.35 5.86
C GLU A 96 -9.57 1.97 5.53
N VAL A 97 -8.54 1.52 6.24
CA VAL A 97 -7.16 1.98 6.05
C VAL A 97 -6.42 0.95 5.21
N ILE A 98 -6.21 1.29 3.94
CA ILE A 98 -5.62 0.38 2.94
C ILE A 98 -4.11 0.17 3.15
N ASN A 99 -3.47 1.01 3.97
CA ASN A 99 -2.05 0.83 4.30
C ASN A 99 -1.72 -0.53 4.90
N GLU A 100 -2.66 -1.23 5.55
CA GLU A 100 -2.40 -2.55 6.12
C GLU A 100 -2.20 -3.58 5.01
N GLU A 101 -3.07 -3.60 4.00
CA GLU A 101 -2.95 -4.46 2.81
C GLU A 101 -1.64 -4.19 2.05
N ILE A 102 -1.32 -2.92 1.77
CA ILE A 102 -0.05 -2.54 1.10
C ILE A 102 1.20 -2.99 1.90
N GLN A 103 1.12 -3.09 3.22
CA GLN A 103 2.23 -3.58 4.04
C GLN A 103 2.36 -5.10 4.01
N GLU A 104 1.23 -5.80 3.98
CA GLU A 104 1.16 -7.26 3.84
C GLU A 104 1.62 -7.71 2.44
N GLU A 105 1.43 -6.83 1.45
CA GLU A 105 1.79 -7.03 0.03
C GLU A 105 2.92 -6.10 -0.42
N ALA A 106 3.85 -5.80 0.49
CA ALA A 106 4.92 -4.84 0.22
C ALA A 106 5.85 -5.22 -0.95
N ASP A 107 5.96 -6.51 -1.28
CA ASP A 107 6.68 -7.02 -2.45
C ASP A 107 5.91 -6.84 -3.76
N GLU A 108 4.60 -6.62 -3.70
CA GLU A 108 3.74 -6.36 -4.85
C GLU A 108 3.51 -4.86 -5.08
N HIS A 109 3.82 -4.00 -4.11
CA HIS A 109 3.50 -2.57 -4.20
C HIS A 109 4.72 -1.65 -4.22
N GLN A 110 4.69 -0.60 -5.04
CA GLN A 110 5.67 0.49 -4.95
C GLN A 110 5.08 1.85 -5.34
N PHE A 111 5.28 2.84 -4.48
CA PHE A 111 5.06 4.25 -4.77
C PHE A 111 6.22 4.85 -5.57
N PHE A 112 5.89 5.72 -6.52
CA PHE A 112 6.81 6.53 -7.31
C PHE A 112 6.51 8.01 -7.07
N PHE A 113 7.56 8.78 -6.78
CA PHE A 113 7.47 10.20 -6.47
C PHE A 113 8.19 10.99 -7.56
N GLN A 114 7.46 11.87 -8.24
CA GLN A 114 7.98 12.63 -9.39
C GLN A 114 7.74 14.12 -9.20
N ALA A 115 8.81 14.91 -9.26
CA ALA A 115 8.72 16.36 -9.40
C ALA A 115 8.72 16.71 -10.89
N SER A 116 7.81 17.60 -11.30
CA SER A 116 7.90 18.26 -12.59
C SER A 116 9.20 19.06 -12.72
N SER A 117 9.63 19.37 -13.95
CA SER A 117 10.89 20.09 -14.20
C SER A 117 10.99 21.47 -13.54
N ASP A 118 9.86 22.08 -13.21
CA ASP A 118 9.77 23.41 -12.60
C ASP A 118 9.74 23.36 -11.06
N LEU A 119 9.68 22.16 -10.46
CA LEU A 119 9.70 21.94 -9.03
C LEU A 119 11.08 21.43 -8.58
N ASN A 120 11.76 22.19 -7.72
CA ASN A 120 13.07 21.79 -7.18
C ASN A 120 12.88 20.93 -5.93
N ALA A 121 12.47 19.67 -6.12
CA ALA A 121 12.29 18.70 -5.05
C ALA A 121 12.92 17.36 -5.41
N ASP A 122 13.62 16.76 -4.45
CA ASP A 122 14.18 15.42 -4.54
C ASP A 122 13.52 14.50 -3.51
N PHE A 123 13.37 13.22 -3.87
CA PHE A 123 12.73 12.21 -3.03
C PHE A 123 13.69 11.09 -2.68
N THR A 124 13.55 10.50 -1.50
CA THR A 124 14.32 9.31 -1.11
C THR A 124 13.47 8.42 -0.22
N TYR A 125 13.32 7.16 -0.60
CA TYR A 125 12.58 6.17 0.19
C TYR A 125 13.20 5.96 1.56
N THR A 126 12.35 5.77 2.58
CA THR A 126 12.78 5.47 3.96
C THR A 126 12.25 4.15 4.48
N ASP A 127 11.52 3.41 3.65
CA ASP A 127 11.11 2.04 3.88
C ASP A 127 11.59 1.11 2.75
N SER A 128 11.32 -0.17 2.95
CA SER A 128 11.59 -1.24 2.01
C SER A 128 10.64 -2.39 2.28
N GLU A 129 10.57 -3.36 1.40
CA GLU A 129 9.86 -4.63 1.63
C GLU A 129 10.23 -5.25 2.99
N ASN A 130 11.53 -5.28 3.33
CA ASN A 130 11.99 -5.82 4.59
C ASN A 130 11.52 -5.02 5.83
N THR A 131 11.08 -3.77 5.66
CA THR A 131 10.46 -3.00 6.75
C THR A 131 9.17 -3.66 7.24
N TYR A 132 8.43 -4.33 6.35
CA TYR A 132 7.11 -4.90 6.63
C TYR A 132 7.14 -6.43 6.65
N LEU A 133 7.78 -7.06 5.66
CA LEU A 133 7.78 -8.52 5.48
C LEU A 133 8.91 -9.24 6.22
N ASN A 134 9.92 -8.51 6.72
CA ASN A 134 11.14 -9.11 7.31
C ASN A 134 11.81 -10.15 6.38
N ASN A 135 11.72 -9.96 5.06
CA ASN A 135 12.17 -10.89 4.01
C ASN A 135 13.64 -10.71 3.58
N GLY A 136 14.32 -9.67 4.06
CA GLY A 136 15.70 -9.32 3.69
C GLY A 136 15.85 -8.57 2.36
N VAL A 137 14.76 -8.23 1.68
CA VAL A 137 14.75 -7.50 0.40
C VAL A 137 14.69 -5.99 0.66
N SER A 138 15.48 -5.22 -0.10
CA SER A 138 15.64 -3.77 0.11
C SER A 138 14.94 -2.90 -0.93
N ASN A 139 14.12 -3.49 -1.81
CA ASN A 139 13.31 -2.72 -2.75
C ASN A 139 12.32 -1.84 -1.97
N PRO A 140 12.07 -0.59 -2.39
CA PRO A 140 11.22 0.34 -1.67
C PRO A 140 9.73 -0.05 -1.78
N VAL A 141 8.94 0.38 -0.79
CA VAL A 141 7.47 0.41 -0.90
C VAL A 141 7.01 1.84 -1.10
N GLY A 142 7.58 2.78 -0.35
CA GLY A 142 7.32 4.20 -0.43
C GLY A 142 6.07 4.67 0.32
N LEU A 143 5.63 3.93 1.34
CA LEU A 143 4.69 4.47 2.33
C LEU A 143 5.34 5.58 3.17
N THR A 144 6.67 5.56 3.29
CA THR A 144 7.48 6.60 3.92
C THR A 144 8.65 7.02 3.03
N PHE A 145 8.94 8.31 3.03
CA PHE A 145 10.01 8.89 2.23
C PHE A 145 10.54 10.18 2.86
N ASN A 146 11.65 10.69 2.34
CA ASN A 146 12.10 12.05 2.57
C ASN A 146 11.86 12.89 1.32
N LEU A 147 11.38 14.12 1.50
CA LEU A 147 11.32 15.15 0.47
C LEU A 147 12.31 16.26 0.84
N GLN A 148 13.33 16.44 0.01
CA GLN A 148 14.23 17.58 0.11
C GLN A 148 13.69 18.73 -0.75
N ALA A 149 13.12 19.74 -0.11
CA ALA A 149 12.68 20.95 -0.79
C ALA A 149 13.92 21.82 -1.09
N GLY A 150 14.17 22.09 -2.37
CA GLY A 150 15.33 22.85 -2.83
C GLY A 150 15.11 24.36 -2.74
N THR A 151 15.53 25.09 -3.77
CA THR A 151 15.28 26.54 -3.87
C THR A 151 13.83 26.84 -4.20
N ALA A 152 13.40 28.07 -3.92
CA ALA A 152 12.07 28.55 -4.26
C ALA A 152 11.70 28.22 -5.71
N SER A 153 10.55 27.57 -5.89
CA SER A 153 10.08 27.00 -7.14
C SER A 153 8.59 26.67 -7.04
N SER A 154 7.94 26.37 -8.15
CA SER A 154 6.53 25.99 -8.18
C SER A 154 6.30 25.03 -9.32
N GLY A 155 5.63 23.92 -9.04
CA GLY A 155 5.35 22.90 -10.02
C GLY A 155 4.58 21.76 -9.42
N THR A 156 4.40 20.71 -10.20
CA THR A 156 3.60 19.55 -9.82
C THR A 156 4.47 18.50 -9.12
N PHE A 157 3.96 17.99 -8.00
CA PHE A 157 4.40 16.75 -7.36
C PHE A 157 3.39 15.65 -7.69
N THR A 158 3.82 14.67 -8.48
CA THR A 158 3.02 13.49 -8.84
C THR A 158 3.43 12.29 -8.00
N ILE A 159 2.42 11.59 -7.48
CA ILE A 159 2.56 10.35 -6.71
C ILE A 159 1.83 9.26 -7.49
N THR A 160 2.47 8.12 -7.68
CA THR A 160 1.86 6.96 -8.34
C THR A 160 2.12 5.71 -7.53
N LEU A 161 1.07 4.98 -7.16
CA LEU A 161 1.19 3.61 -6.66
C LEU A 161 1.11 2.65 -7.86
N ARG A 162 1.98 1.65 -7.87
CA ARG A 162 1.90 0.52 -8.79
C ARG A 162 1.66 -0.77 -8.00
N HIS A 163 0.71 -1.56 -8.45
CA HIS A 163 0.56 -2.98 -8.13
C HIS A 163 1.32 -3.86 -9.14
N GLU A 164 2.00 -4.86 -8.61
CA GLU A 164 2.93 -5.77 -9.28
C GLU A 164 3.98 -5.11 -10.22
N PRO A 165 4.70 -4.05 -9.81
CA PRO A 165 5.78 -3.54 -10.63
C PRO A 165 6.95 -4.53 -10.68
N SER A 166 7.71 -4.50 -11.78
CA SER A 166 9.01 -5.16 -11.92
C SER A 166 10.07 -4.42 -11.08
N LYS A 167 10.02 -4.55 -9.75
CA LYS A 167 10.85 -3.79 -8.79
C LYS A 167 12.37 -3.94 -9.00
N ASP A 168 12.80 -5.08 -9.53
CA ASP A 168 14.20 -5.37 -9.86
C ASP A 168 14.64 -4.85 -11.25
N ALA A 169 13.74 -4.27 -12.03
CA ALA A 169 14.10 -3.70 -13.32
C ALA A 169 14.93 -2.41 -13.15
N GLU A 170 15.74 -2.09 -14.16
CA GLU A 170 16.69 -0.97 -14.11
C GLU A 170 15.99 0.35 -13.77
N GLY A 171 16.41 0.96 -12.66
CA GLY A 171 15.93 2.25 -12.16
C GLY A 171 14.69 2.19 -11.28
N VAL A 172 13.98 1.06 -11.25
CA VAL A 172 12.67 0.97 -10.58
C VAL A 172 12.83 1.13 -9.07
N SER A 173 13.78 0.43 -8.46
CA SER A 173 14.09 0.57 -7.03
C SER A 173 14.58 1.97 -6.63
N GLU A 174 15.07 2.75 -7.60
CA GLU A 174 15.50 4.14 -7.42
C GLU A 174 14.37 5.15 -7.66
N GLY A 175 13.17 4.69 -8.00
CA GLY A 175 11.99 5.53 -8.25
C GLY A 175 11.80 5.96 -9.71
N ASP A 176 12.54 5.38 -10.66
CA ASP A 176 12.27 5.54 -12.09
C ASP A 176 11.16 4.59 -12.54
N ILE A 177 9.97 5.14 -12.77
CA ILE A 177 8.79 4.38 -13.18
C ILE A 177 8.87 3.82 -14.61
N THR A 178 9.82 4.27 -15.44
CA THR A 178 9.85 4.00 -16.89
C THR A 178 9.81 2.51 -17.23
N ASN A 179 10.44 1.66 -16.42
CA ASN A 179 10.49 0.21 -16.62
C ASN A 179 9.68 -0.57 -15.56
N ALA A 180 8.87 0.12 -14.76
CA ALA A 180 8.17 -0.50 -13.63
C ALA A 180 7.09 -1.50 -14.06
N ALA A 181 6.46 -1.34 -15.24
CA ALA A 181 5.26 -2.11 -15.59
C ALA A 181 4.18 -2.01 -14.48
N GLY A 182 3.42 -3.07 -14.22
CA GLY A 182 2.38 -3.11 -13.18
C GLY A 182 1.11 -2.30 -13.51
N GLU A 183 0.06 -2.54 -12.75
CA GLU A 183 -1.16 -1.73 -12.75
C GLU A 183 -0.94 -0.40 -12.01
N THR A 184 -1.74 0.64 -12.31
CA THR A 184 -1.76 1.88 -11.53
C THR A 184 -3.02 1.91 -10.66
N ASP A 185 -2.82 1.74 -9.36
CA ASP A 185 -3.93 1.77 -8.40
C ASP A 185 -4.25 3.22 -7.99
N VAL A 186 -3.21 4.07 -7.95
CA VAL A 186 -3.34 5.50 -7.66
C VAL A 186 -2.39 6.31 -8.52
N GLN A 187 -2.87 7.41 -9.10
CA GLN A 187 -2.01 8.46 -9.64
C GLN A 187 -2.59 9.84 -9.34
N GLU A 188 -1.89 10.60 -8.49
CA GLU A 188 -2.35 11.90 -8.04
C GLU A 188 -1.30 12.98 -8.21
N SER A 189 -1.76 14.20 -8.49
CA SER A 189 -0.88 15.34 -8.78
C SER A 189 -1.26 16.56 -7.95
N PHE A 190 -0.26 17.10 -7.25
CA PHE A 190 -0.41 18.25 -6.38
C PHE A 190 0.42 19.42 -6.90
N ASP A 191 -0.21 20.57 -7.14
CA ASP A 191 0.50 21.80 -7.48
C ASP A 191 1.08 22.42 -6.21
N VAL A 192 2.38 22.25 -6.00
CA VAL A 192 3.10 22.65 -4.79
C VAL A 192 3.99 23.86 -5.04
N VAL A 193 4.20 24.65 -3.99
CA VAL A 193 5.09 25.81 -3.97
C VAL A 193 6.18 25.59 -2.93
N ILE A 194 7.42 25.91 -3.29
CA ILE A 194 8.56 26.01 -2.37
C ILE A 194 8.90 27.50 -2.22
N GLU A 195 8.98 28.02 -1.00
CA GLU A 195 9.28 29.44 -0.70
C GLU A 195 10.28 29.67 0.43
#